data_AF-A0A0G0IYS3-F1
#
_entry.id   AF-A0A0G0IYS3-F1
#
_cell.length_a   1.000
_cell.length_b   1.000
_cell.length_c   1.000
_cell.angle_alpha   90.00
_cell.angle_beta   90.00
_cell.angle_gamma   90.00
#
_symmetry.space_group_name_H-M   'P 1'
#
loop_
_entity.id
_entity.type
_entity.pdbx_description
1 polymer ?
#
loop_
_entity_poly.entity_id
_entity_poly.type
_entity_poly.pdbx_seq_one_letter_code
_entity_poly.pdbx_strand_id
1 'polypeptide(L)'
;MLHVKLLAMYLYLYDNSLNSNKYHKLLSHIEMRLTDLGIGGKISRLSPLKNLQDLISDEIRFGVKTIVAVGNDETVSMVINNIVN
;
A
#
# COMPACT_ATOMS: atom_id res chain seq x y z
N MET A 1 -22.96 2.98 0.44
CA MET A 1 -22.25 1.70 0.65
C MET A 1 -21.40 1.26 -0.56
N LEU A 2 -21.86 1.41 -1.81
CA LEU A 2 -21.10 1.05 -3.02
C LEU A 2 -19.79 1.86 -3.21
N HIS A 3 -19.82 3.17 -2.89
CA HIS A 3 -18.67 4.08 -3.04
C HIS A 3 -17.47 3.71 -2.14
N VAL A 4 -17.74 3.23 -0.92
CA VAL A 4 -16.68 2.80 0.03
C VAL A 4 -16.00 1.51 -0.45
N LYS A 5 -16.73 0.64 -1.14
CA LYS A 5 -16.23 -0.65 -1.62
C LYS A 5 -15.22 -0.50 -2.77
N LEU A 6 -15.32 0.56 -3.57
CA LEU A 6 -14.36 0.87 -4.64
C LEU A 6 -13.01 1.36 -4.09
N LEU A 7 -13.03 2.16 -3.01
CA LEU A 7 -11.82 2.67 -2.36
C LEU A 7 -11.04 1.60 -1.58
N ALA A 8 -11.60 0.41 -1.38
CA ALA A 8 -10.96 -0.70 -0.68
C ALA A 8 -10.27 -1.70 -1.63
N MET A 9 -10.22 -1.42 -2.94
CA MET A 9 -9.66 -2.38 -3.92
C MET A 9 -8.13 -2.40 -3.95
N TYR A 10 -7.48 -1.33 -3.49
CA TYR A 10 -6.04 -1.15 -3.55
C TYR A 10 -5.42 -1.02 -2.15
N LEU A 11 -4.34 -1.76 -1.92
CA LEU A 11 -3.45 -1.60 -0.77
C LEU A 11 -2.09 -1.10 -1.24
N TYR A 12 -1.73 0.12 -0.84
CA TYR A 12 -0.44 0.73 -1.12
C TYR A 12 0.50 0.48 0.05
N LEU A 13 1.56 -0.29 -0.17
CA LEU A 13 2.59 -0.61 0.81
C LEU A 13 3.83 0.23 0.55
N TYR A 14 4.03 1.25 1.38
CA TYR A 14 5.15 2.18 1.22
C TYR A 14 6.29 1.78 2.13
N ASP A 15 7.48 1.60 1.55
CA ASP A 15 8.69 1.28 2.28
C ASP A 15 9.09 2.37 3.29
N ASN A 16 9.72 1.99 4.39
CA ASN A 16 10.13 2.92 5.43
C ASN A 16 11.19 3.93 4.93
N SER A 17 12.02 3.56 3.94
CA SER A 17 13.01 4.46 3.31
C SER A 17 12.37 5.69 2.66
N LEU A 18 11.08 5.63 2.34
CA LEU A 18 10.33 6.73 1.72
C LEU A 18 9.81 7.76 2.74
N ASN A 19 10.00 7.55 4.04
CA ASN A 19 9.53 8.47 5.09
C ASN A 19 10.37 9.76 5.20
N SER A 20 11.50 9.83 4.51
CA SER A 20 12.34 11.04 4.46
C SER A 20 11.60 12.23 3.83
N ASN A 21 11.75 13.43 4.42
CA ASN A 21 11.14 14.68 3.97
C ASN A 21 11.33 14.99 2.47
N LYS A 22 12.42 14.51 1.85
CA LYS A 22 12.67 14.70 0.41
C LYS A 22 11.58 14.11 -0.49
N TYR A 23 10.87 13.08 -0.03
CA TYR A 23 9.85 12.40 -0.84
C TYR A 23 8.43 12.86 -0.56
N HIS A 24 8.15 13.55 0.56
CA HIS A 24 6.78 13.88 0.99
C HIS A 24 5.98 14.58 -0.09
N LYS A 25 6.52 15.64 -0.71
CA LYS A 25 5.81 16.39 -1.75
C LYS A 25 5.48 15.52 -2.98
N LEU A 26 6.42 14.67 -3.38
CA LEU A 26 6.23 13.75 -4.51
C LEU A 26 5.16 12.70 -4.18
N LEU A 27 5.24 12.08 -3.00
CA LEU A 27 4.29 11.06 -2.55
C LEU A 27 2.89 11.64 -2.43
N SER A 28 2.72 12.81 -1.81
CA SER A 28 1.42 13.48 -1.73
C SER A 28 0.82 13.76 -3.11
N HIS A 29 1.64 14.18 -4.08
CA HIS A 29 1.16 14.39 -5.45
C HIS A 29 0.73 13.08 -6.12
N ILE A 30 1.47 11.99 -5.92
CA ILE A 30 1.09 10.66 -6.42
C ILE A 30 -0.23 10.22 -5.79
N GLU A 31 -0.36 10.29 -4.46
CA GLU A 31 -1.55 9.88 -3.71
C GLU A 31 -2.81 10.66 -4.14
N MET A 32 -2.67 11.96 -4.38
CA MET A 32 -3.74 12.81 -4.94
C MET A 32 -4.15 12.32 -6.33
N ARG A 33 -3.18 12.09 -7.23
CA ARG A 33 -3.48 11.63 -8.60
C ARG A 33 -4.12 10.24 -8.64
N LEU A 34 -3.71 9.33 -7.76
CA LEU A 34 -4.35 8.01 -7.62
C LEU A 34 -5.83 8.16 -7.22
N THR A 35 -6.11 9.10 -6.31
CA THR A 35 -7.48 9.42 -5.88
C THR A 35 -8.29 10.03 -7.02
N ASP A 36 -7.75 11.01 -7.74
CA ASP A 36 -8.40 11.68 -8.88
C ASP A 36 -8.77 10.69 -9.99
N LEU A 37 -7.95 9.65 -10.18
CA LEU A 37 -8.15 8.60 -11.18
C LEU A 37 -9.11 7.49 -10.71
N GLY A 38 -9.65 7.57 -9.49
CA GLY A 38 -10.57 6.56 -8.94
C GLY A 38 -9.90 5.24 -8.55
N ILE A 39 -8.57 5.21 -8.45
CA ILE A 39 -7.77 4.06 -7.98
C ILE A 39 -7.20 4.31 -6.57
N GLY A 40 -7.88 5.16 -5.80
CA GLY A 40 -7.58 5.38 -4.38
C GLY A 40 -7.67 4.09 -3.58
N GLY A 41 -6.91 4.02 -2.49
CA GLY A 41 -6.74 2.81 -1.69
C GLY A 41 -6.23 3.10 -0.29
N LYS A 42 -6.13 2.06 0.53
CA LYS A 42 -5.50 2.17 1.84
C LYS A 42 -4.00 2.32 1.66
N ILE A 43 -3.41 3.31 2.33
CA ILE A 43 -1.96 3.49 2.39
C ILE A 43 -1.46 2.94 3.72
N SER A 44 -0.55 1.97 3.67
CA SER A 44 0.13 1.42 4.84
C SER A 44 1.63 1.58 4.67
N ARG A 45 2.23 2.33 5.59
CA ARG A 45 3.69 2.46 5.67
C ARG A 45 4.24 1.24 6.40
N LEU A 46 5.21 0.60 5.78
CA LEU A 46 5.91 -0.55 6.32
C LEU A 46 6.73 -0.11 7.52
N SER A 47 6.66 -0.89 8.59
CA SER A 47 7.47 -0.69 9.78
C SER A 47 7.89 -2.04 10.36
N PRO A 48 9.04 -2.13 11.05
CA PRO A 48 9.54 -3.40 11.58
C PRO A 48 8.61 -4.07 12.60
N LEU A 49 7.73 -3.29 13.24
CA LEU A 49 6.82 -3.78 14.27
C LEU A 49 5.51 -4.36 13.71
N LYS A 50 5.23 -4.14 12.43
CA LYS A 50 3.97 -4.53 11.80
C LYS A 50 4.14 -5.92 11.17
N ASN A 51 3.31 -6.88 11.57
CA ASN A 51 3.25 -8.15 10.85
C ASN A 51 2.63 -7.91 9.47
N LEU A 52 3.46 -7.98 8.43
CA LEU A 52 3.05 -7.69 7.06
C LEU A 52 2.10 -8.76 6.51
N GLN A 53 2.32 -10.03 6.86
CA GLN A 53 1.49 -11.15 6.42
C GLN A 53 0.06 -11.03 6.96
N ASP A 54 -0.07 -10.72 8.26
CA ASP A 54 -1.39 -10.50 8.89
C ASP A 54 -2.10 -9.29 8.26
N LEU A 55 -1.38 -8.19 8.07
CA LEU A 55 -1.92 -6.99 7.41
C LEU A 55 -2.43 -7.30 6.00
N ILE A 56 -1.63 -7.97 5.17
CA ILE A 56 -2.02 -8.32 3.81
C ILE A 56 -3.25 -9.25 3.83
N SER A 57 -3.24 -10.27 4.68
CA SER A 57 -4.33 -11.22 4.82
C SER A 57 -5.63 -10.54 5.24
N ASP A 58 -5.58 -9.64 6.21
CA ASP A 58 -6.72 -8.85 6.68
C ASP A 58 -7.32 -8.00 5.56
N GLU A 59 -6.48 -7.27 4.83
CA GLU A 59 -6.93 -6.40 3.75
C GLU A 59 -7.51 -7.18 2.56
N ILE A 60 -6.95 -8.35 2.23
CA ILE A 60 -7.53 -9.27 1.23
C ILE A 60 -8.93 -9.71 1.68
N ARG A 61 -9.13 -10.07 2.96
CA ARG A 61 -10.46 -10.40 3.49
C ARG A 61 -11.44 -9.22 3.39
N PHE A 62 -10.96 -7.99 3.50
CA PHE A 62 -11.76 -6.78 3.31
C PHE A 62 -12.02 -6.41 1.85
N GLY A 63 -11.46 -7.16 0.89
CA GLY A 63 -11.77 -7.04 -0.53
C GLY A 63 -10.70 -6.31 -1.36
N VAL A 64 -9.50 -6.09 -0.81
CA VAL A 64 -8.35 -5.66 -1.60
C VAL A 64 -8.07 -6.69 -2.69
N LYS A 65 -7.91 -6.20 -3.92
CA LYS A 65 -7.60 -7.02 -5.10
C LYS A 65 -6.23 -6.72 -5.69
N THR A 66 -5.67 -5.55 -5.39
CA THR A 66 -4.39 -5.10 -5.91
C THR A 66 -3.52 -4.61 -4.77
N ILE A 67 -2.32 -5.17 -4.64
CA ILE A 67 -1.29 -4.69 -3.72
C ILE A 67 -0.24 -3.96 -4.54
N VAL A 68 0.08 -2.73 -4.16
CA VAL A 68 1.07 -1.89 -4.83
C VAL A 68 2.21 -1.65 -3.85
N ALA A 69 3.36 -2.28 -4.10
CA ALA A 69 4.59 -2.06 -3.34
C ALA A 69 5.33 -0.83 -3.90
N VAL A 70 5.67 0.11 -3.03
CA VAL A 70 6.39 1.34 -3.40
C VAL A 70 7.65 1.43 -2.55
N GLY A 71 8.81 1.29 -3.19
CA GLY A 71 10.10 1.21 -2.51
C GLY A 71 11.22 0.81 -3.47
N ASN A 72 12.18 0.05 -2.96
CA ASN A 72 13.30 -0.50 -3.72
C ASN A 72 13.10 -2.01 -3.98
N ASP A 73 14.14 -2.67 -4.51
CA ASP A 73 14.10 -4.11 -4.81
C ASP A 73 13.89 -4.98 -3.55
N GLU A 74 14.40 -4.54 -2.40
CA GLU A 74 14.18 -5.23 -1.12
C GLU A 74 12.70 -5.19 -0.71
N THR A 75 12.02 -4.06 -0.94
CA THR A 75 10.58 -3.93 -0.72
C THR A 75 9.79 -4.94 -1.55
N VAL A 76 10.17 -5.12 -2.83
CA VAL A 76 9.50 -6.08 -3.73
C VAL A 76 9.67 -7.50 -3.19
N SER A 77 10.90 -7.90 -2.86
CA SER A 77 11.19 -9.22 -2.30
C SER A 77 10.41 -9.48 -1.01
N MET A 78 10.42 -8.52 -0.08
CA MET A 78 9.69 -8.62 1.19
C MET A 78 8.18 -8.79 0.98
N VAL A 79 7.56 -7.99 0.10
CA VAL A 79 6.12 -8.06 -0.14
C VAL A 79 5.73 -9.40 -0.79
N ILE A 80 6.48 -9.86 -1.81
CA ILE A 80 6.20 -11.14 -2.48
C ILE A 80 6.28 -12.31 -1.47
N ASN A 81 7.33 -12.34 -0.65
CA ASN A 81 7.51 -13.40 0.34
C ASN A 81 6.39 -13.45 1.41
N ASN A 82 5.71 -12.33 1.68
CA ASN A 82 4.58 -12.28 2.62
C ASN A 82 3.21 -12.54 1.95
N ILE A 83 3.16 -12.67 0.62
CA ILE A 83 1.93 -13.04 -0.12
C ILE A 83 1.92 -14.54 -0.43
N VAL A 84 3.08 -15.12 -0.75
CA VAL A 84 3.20 -16.50 -1.23
C VAL A 84 3.22 -17.53 -0.09
N ASN A 85 3.59 -17.10 1.12
CA ASN A 85 3.60 -17.94 2.32
C ASN A 85 2.32 -17.79 3.14
#